data_AF-A0A1Z4BKE7-F1
#
_entry.id   AF-A0A1Z4BKE7-F1
#
_cell.length_a   1.000
_cell.length_b   1.000
_cell.length_c   1.000
_cell.angle_alpha   90.00
_cell.angle_beta   90.00
_cell.angle_gamma   90.00
#
_symmetry.space_group_name_H-M   'P 1'
#
loop_
_entity.id
_entity.type
_entity.pdbx_description
1 polymer ?
#
loop_
_entity_poly.entity_id
_entity_poly.type
_entity_poly.pdbx_seq_one_letter_code
_entity_poly.pdbx_strand_id
1 'polypeptide(L)'
;MNTLQHQFLTDYQGVPLSVVLPISEYNDLMHLATLYSETEEEVHFSEEELKSIEISHQQAKEGKTISSVELHQRLRAKYGNTMD
;
A
#
# COMPACT_ATOMS: atom_id res chain seq x y z
N MET A 1 -5.52 14.71 19.24
CA MET A 1 -6.22 13.45 18.89
C MET A 1 -5.32 12.32 19.36
N ASN A 2 -5.81 11.47 20.27
CA ASN A 2 -5.02 10.35 20.79
C ASN A 2 -4.81 9.35 19.66
N THR A 3 -3.57 9.18 19.23
CA THR A 3 -3.16 8.07 18.37
C THR A 3 -3.43 6.78 19.14
N LEU A 4 -4.41 5.99 18.72
CA LEU A 4 -4.65 4.66 19.26
C LEU A 4 -3.48 3.77 18.83
N GLN A 5 -2.39 3.78 19.59
CA GLN A 5 -1.26 2.89 19.41
C GLN A 5 -1.66 1.46 19.81
N HIS A 6 -1.16 0.47 19.06
CA HIS A 6 -1.29 -0.93 19.44
C HIS A 6 -0.69 -1.17 20.83
N GLN A 7 -1.35 -1.99 21.64
CA GLN A 7 -0.88 -2.33 22.99
C GLN A 7 -0.69 -3.84 23.11
N PHE A 8 0.49 -4.26 23.54
CA PHE A 8 0.74 -5.66 23.86
C PHE A 8 0.25 -5.98 25.28
N LEU A 9 -0.48 -7.07 25.41
CA LEU A 9 -0.80 -7.68 26.69
C LEU A 9 0.20 -8.80 26.94
N THR A 10 0.97 -8.67 28.02
CA THR A 10 2.04 -9.59 28.38
C THR A 10 1.66 -10.47 29.56
N ASP A 11 2.34 -11.60 29.71
CA ASP A 11 2.29 -12.37 30.96
C ASP A 11 3.06 -11.69 32.10
N TYR A 12 3.15 -12.36 33.24
CA TYR A 12 3.87 -11.89 34.43
C TYR A 12 5.39 -11.83 34.27
N GLN A 13 5.94 -12.44 33.21
CA GLN A 13 7.36 -12.39 32.84
C GLN A 13 7.65 -11.34 31.77
N GLY A 14 6.61 -10.64 31.27
CA GLY A 14 6.73 -9.66 30.19
C GLY A 14 6.71 -10.25 28.78
N VAL A 15 6.35 -11.53 28.63
CA VAL A 15 6.21 -12.18 27.32
C VAL A 15 4.89 -11.77 26.67
N PRO A 16 4.88 -11.24 25.43
CA PRO A 16 3.64 -10.87 24.73
C PRO A 16 2.74 -12.08 24.46
N LEU A 17 1.48 -12.01 24.89
CA LEU A 17 0.46 -13.04 24.67
C LEU A 17 -0.58 -12.62 23.63
N SER A 18 -0.94 -11.33 23.61
CA SER A 18 -1.89 -10.79 22.64
C SER A 18 -1.60 -9.32 22.37
N VAL A 19 -2.18 -8.80 21.29
CA VAL A 19 -2.11 -7.40 20.90
C VAL A 19 -3.52 -6.84 20.80
N VAL A 20 -3.72 -5.66 21.38
CA VAL A 20 -4.95 -4.87 21.25
C VAL A 20 -4.73 -3.86 20.15
N LEU A 21 -5.59 -3.93 19.13
CA LEU A 21 -5.57 -3.07 17.95
C LEU A 21 -6.87 -2.29 17.83
N PRO A 22 -6.85 -1.07 17.26
CA PRO A 22 -8.04 -0.45 16.72
C PRO A 22 -8.71 -1.37 15.70
N ILE A 23 -10.05 -1.41 15.70
CA ILE A 23 -10.79 -2.29 14.78
C ILE A 23 -10.49 -1.99 13.30
N SER A 24 -10.17 -0.73 12.98
CA SER A 24 -9.75 -0.34 11.62
C SER A 24 -8.46 -1.03 11.20
N GLU A 25 -7.45 -1.05 12.09
CA GLU A 25 -6.15 -1.66 11.81
C GLU A 25 -6.27 -3.19 11.71
N TYR A 26 -7.11 -3.80 12.57
CA TYR A 26 -7.42 -5.23 12.46
C TYR A 26 -8.06 -5.59 11.11
N ASN A 27 -9.03 -4.79 10.65
CA ASN A 27 -9.71 -5.02 9.38
C ASN A 27 -8.75 -4.89 8.20
N ASP A 28 -7.87 -3.89 8.22
CA ASP A 28 -6.85 -3.70 7.18
C ASP A 28 -5.90 -4.90 7.11
N LEU A 29 -5.41 -5.37 8.27
CA LEU A 29 -4.55 -6.55 8.36
C LEU A 29 -5.25 -7.81 7.86
N MET A 30 -6.52 -8.00 8.20
CA MET A 30 -7.29 -9.16 7.76
C MET A 30 -7.56 -9.14 6.25
N HIS A 31 -7.84 -7.95 5.70
CA HIS A 31 -8.02 -7.78 4.26
C HIS A 31 -6.74 -8.14 3.50
N LEU A 32 -5.60 -7.63 3.96
CA LEU A 32 -4.30 -7.99 3.41
C LEU A 32 -4.07 -9.51 3.51
N ALA A 33 -4.18 -10.09 4.70
CA ALA A 33 -3.98 -11.53 4.91
C ALA A 33 -4.87 -12.39 3.99
N THR A 34 -6.12 -11.96 3.76
CA THR A 34 -7.05 -12.64 2.84
C THR A 34 -6.57 -12.58 1.40
N LEU A 35 -6.19 -11.39 0.91
CA LEU A 35 -5.62 -11.21 -0.43
C LEU A 35 -4.40 -12.12 -0.64
N TYR A 36 -3.49 -12.15 0.35
CA TYR A 36 -2.30 -13.01 0.33
C TYR A 36 -2.61 -14.50 0.45
N SER A 37 -3.73 -14.89 1.05
CA SER A 37 -4.14 -16.30 1.14
C SER A 37 -4.79 -16.81 -0.15
N GLU A 38 -5.40 -15.92 -0.93
CA GLU A 38 -6.08 -16.26 -2.20
C GLU A 38 -5.11 -16.30 -3.38
N THR A 39 -4.05 -15.50 -3.32
CA THR A 39 -2.92 -15.55 -4.25
C THR A 39 -1.80 -16.35 -3.58
N GLU A 40 -1.64 -17.64 -3.86
CA GLU A 40 -0.52 -18.48 -3.33
C GLU A 40 0.90 -17.95 -3.67
N GLU A 41 1.00 -16.78 -4.31
CA GLU A 41 2.24 -16.04 -4.57
C GLU A 41 2.55 -15.11 -3.39
N GLU A 42 3.70 -15.33 -2.73
CA GLU A 42 4.30 -14.32 -1.87
C GLU A 42 4.54 -13.06 -2.70
N VAL A 43 3.79 -11.97 -2.44
CA VAL A 43 4.05 -10.67 -3.09
C VAL A 43 5.36 -10.13 -2.56
N HIS A 44 6.45 -10.48 -3.24
CA HIS A 44 7.76 -9.89 -3.07
C HIS A 44 7.88 -8.69 -3.99
N PHE A 45 7.88 -7.49 -3.42
CA PHE A 45 8.30 -6.31 -4.18
C PHE A 45 9.81 -6.31 -4.27
N SER A 46 10.34 -6.19 -5.48
CA SER A 46 11.74 -5.87 -5.71
C SER A 46 12.09 -4.50 -5.13
N GLU A 47 13.38 -4.24 -4.90
CA GLU A 47 13.86 -2.94 -4.42
C GLU A 47 13.46 -1.80 -5.38
N GLU A 48 13.44 -2.08 -6.68
CA GLU A 48 12.99 -1.13 -7.71
C GLU A 48 11.50 -0.81 -7.58
N GLU A 49 10.67 -1.81 -7.34
CA GLU A 49 9.23 -1.62 -7.12
C GLU A 49 8.95 -0.84 -5.84
N LEU A 50 9.66 -1.15 -4.75
CA LEU A 50 9.55 -0.40 -3.49
C LEU A 50 9.92 1.08 -3.68
N LYS A 51 11.01 1.34 -4.41
CA LYS A 51 11.42 2.72 -4.75
C LYS A 51 10.40 3.43 -5.63
N SER A 52 9.80 2.72 -6.59
CA SER A 52 8.75 3.26 -7.44
C SER A 52 7.50 3.64 -6.62
N ILE A 53 7.10 2.78 -5.68
CA ILE A 53 5.98 3.04 -4.75
C ILE A 53 6.28 4.29 -3.91
N GLU A 54 7.49 4.40 -3.35
CA GLU A 54 7.89 5.57 -2.56
C GLU A 54 7.82 6.88 -3.38
N ILE A 55 8.35 6.87 -4.60
CA ILE A 55 8.29 8.01 -5.52
C ILE A 55 6.83 8.39 -5.83
N SER A 56 5.98 7.39 -6.10
CA SER A 56 4.56 7.60 -6.37
C SER A 56 3.85 8.25 -5.19
N HIS A 57 4.10 7.78 -3.96
CA HIS A 57 3.56 8.41 -2.75
C HIS A 57 4.03 9.86 -2.58
N GLN A 58 5.30 10.14 -2.88
CA GLN A 58 5.81 11.52 -2.81
C GLN A 58 5.17 12.42 -3.85
N GLN A 59 4.99 11.94 -5.09
CA GLN A 59 4.28 12.68 -6.14
C GLN A 59 2.82 12.96 -5.75
N ALA A 60 2.14 11.98 -5.15
CA ALA A 60 0.78 12.17 -4.66
C ALA A 60 0.68 13.24 -3.56
N LYS A 61 1.60 13.23 -2.59
CA LYS A 61 1.69 14.27 -1.54
C LYS A 61 1.95 15.66 -2.12
N GLU A 62 2.76 15.75 -3.18
CA GLU A 62 3.08 17.00 -3.87
C GLU A 62 2.00 17.43 -4.88
N GLY A 63 0.90 16.68 -5.01
CA GLY A 63 -0.16 16.96 -5.99
C GLY A 63 0.27 16.76 -7.45
N LYS A 64 1.39 16.06 -7.69
CA LYS A 64 1.94 15.75 -9.02
C LYS A 64 1.27 14.52 -9.65
N THR A 65 -0.03 14.38 -9.46
CA THR A 65 -0.84 13.35 -10.11
C THR A 65 -1.45 13.93 -11.38
N ILE A 66 -1.75 13.07 -12.36
CA ILE A 66 -2.43 13.47 -13.59
C ILE A 66 -3.80 12.80 -13.65
N SER A 67 -4.75 13.45 -14.33
CA SER A 67 -6.06 12.86 -14.56
C SER A 67 -5.99 11.71 -15.59
N SER A 68 -6.98 10.82 -15.56
CA SER A 68 -7.10 9.74 -16.55
C SER A 68 -7.20 10.27 -17.99
N VAL A 69 -7.92 11.40 -18.19
CA VAL A 69 -8.05 12.06 -19.49
C VAL A 69 -6.70 12.55 -19.99
N GLU A 70 -5.92 13.18 -19.12
CA GLU A 70 -4.58 13.67 -19.45
C GLU A 70 -3.60 12.53 -19.74
N LEU A 71 -3.65 11.44 -18.96
CA LEU A 71 -2.87 10.23 -19.23
C LEU A 71 -3.20 9.67 -20.62
N HIS A 72 -4.48 9.56 -20.96
CA HIS A 72 -4.92 9.07 -22.25
C HIS A 72 -4.42 9.93 -23.41
N GLN A 73 -4.48 11.26 -23.28
CA GLN A 73 -3.94 12.18 -24.28
C GLN A 73 -2.42 12.02 -24.47
N ARG A 74 -1.66 11.90 -23.37
CA ARG A 74 -0.21 11.70 -23.42
C ARG A 74 0.17 10.37 -24.09
N LEU A 75 -0.56 9.29 -23.77
CA LEU A 75 -0.34 7.98 -24.40
C LEU A 75 -0.64 8.03 -25.91
N ARG A 76 -1.75 8.66 -26.29
CA ARG A 76 -2.10 8.85 -27.72
C ARG A 76 -1.06 9.70 -28.46
N ALA A 77 -0.55 10.76 -27.85
CA ALA A 77 0.49 11.57 -28.46
C ALA A 77 1.83 10.81 -28.63
N LYS A 78 2.17 9.94 -27.69
CA LYS A 78 3.44 9.20 -27.70
C LYS A 78 3.44 7.97 -28.61
N TYR A 79 2.32 7.25 -28.69
CA TYR A 79 2.21 5.97 -29.38
C TYR A 79 1.16 5.95 -30.50
N GLY A 80 0.31 6.96 -30.61
CA GLY A 80 -0.73 7.03 -31.64
C GLY A 80 -0.23 7.44 -33.03
N ASN A 81 1.02 7.90 -33.14
CA ASN A 81 1.64 8.29 -34.42
C ASN A 81 2.51 7.18 -35.05
N THR A 82 2.55 5.97 -34.47
CA THR A 82 3.32 4.84 -35.01
C THR A 82 2.47 3.86 -35.84
N MET A 83 1.24 4.25 -36.22
CA MET A 83 0.38 3.49 -37.13
C MET A 83 -0.04 4.38 -38.31
N ASP A 84 0.92 4.76 -39.14
CA ASP A 84 0.75 5.14 -40.55
C ASP A 84 1.97 4.68 -41.34
#